data_AF-X6IH01-F1
#
_entry.id   AF-X6IH01-F1
#
_cell.length_a   1.000
_cell.length_b   1.000
_cell.length_c   1.000
_cell.angle_alpha   90.00
_cell.angle_beta   90.00
_cell.angle_gamma   90.00
#
_symmetry.space_group_name_H-M   'P 1'
#
loop_
_entity.id
_entity.type
_entity.pdbx_description
1 polymer ?
#
loop_
_entity_poly.entity_id
_entity_poly.type
_entity_poly.pdbx_seq_one_letter_code
_entity_poly.pdbx_strand_id
1 'polypeptide(L)'
;MRVTKDAGILAGAINLQGSALTVWFGILDYALANRLSKPLMDKIAEQNPQCAAICKAYLEELAAGEKPTPELPGLTTDDRVNTAVAGFDAVNLQTKDIQAALAAGDELTTVTSQIDVLRAYKDLHDGLQSFQYGIGSLQSLMIASRDMGSDLNQVRVLRKFLNRLRLFCASASEKVALLPAGPTLRDMEQSWLDELVQAAAKLQSAIPDTSGDAYDALLEVYDVLRVWPSRLNQQIFVTAKKLPFGLLAAGLDTIAGKLPTNDPSVPLIRAAYDAIQVLSSTIYARVVEHKLWQDVDNKLVSLTDMIEPVEGAPDAAADKSLPFQFSPLWRILEVKVKVLADLDPNGQWRGMLAGYSTDVNDQLSRETVDTAFILAFEAYRDEAQQRFVQVDLALKTECASIVRVSTPLHRIIEDLGS
;
A
#
# COMPACT_ATOMS: atom_id res chain seq x y z
N MET A 1 -16.10 30.26 4.93
CA MET A 1 -15.17 30.84 3.92
C MET A 1 -14.14 31.83 4.50
N ARG A 2 -14.49 32.73 5.44
CA ARG A 2 -13.50 33.65 6.06
C ARG A 2 -12.54 32.93 7.02
N VAL A 3 -13.04 31.92 7.74
CA VAL A 3 -12.33 31.19 8.82
C VAL A 3 -11.33 30.14 8.30
N THR A 4 -11.54 29.57 7.11
CA THR A 4 -10.56 28.65 6.47
C THR A 4 -9.27 29.38 6.08
N LYS A 5 -9.38 30.67 5.73
CA LYS A 5 -8.24 31.50 5.33
C LYS A 5 -7.32 31.83 6.51
N ASP A 6 -7.88 32.02 7.71
CA ASP A 6 -7.14 32.35 8.94
C ASP A 6 -6.38 31.14 9.53
N ALA A 7 -6.77 29.92 9.16
CA ALA A 7 -6.10 28.66 9.53
C ALA A 7 -5.10 28.17 8.46
N GLY A 8 -4.83 28.98 7.42
CA GLY A 8 -3.95 28.59 6.31
C GLY A 8 -4.55 27.56 5.34
N ILE A 9 -5.87 27.37 5.36
CA ILE A 9 -6.57 26.40 4.49
C ILE A 9 -6.94 27.08 3.17
N LEU A 10 -6.42 26.54 2.05
CA LEU A 10 -6.81 26.96 0.71
C LEU A 10 -8.30 26.67 0.49
N ALA A 11 -9.06 27.69 0.05
CA ALA A 11 -10.50 27.55 -0.16
C ALA A 11 -10.79 26.48 -1.22
N GLY A 12 -11.59 25.46 -0.86
CA GLY A 12 -11.92 24.33 -1.72
C GLY A 12 -10.92 23.16 -1.67
N ALA A 13 -9.85 23.24 -0.87
CA ALA A 13 -8.85 22.17 -0.79
C ALA A 13 -9.25 20.97 0.08
N ILE A 14 -10.26 21.12 0.94
CA ILE A 14 -10.83 20.05 1.76
C ILE A 14 -12.32 19.94 1.42
N ASN A 15 -12.76 18.76 0.98
CA ASN A 15 -14.19 18.49 0.81
C ASN A 15 -14.80 18.15 2.18
N LEU A 16 -15.60 19.08 2.72
CA LEU A 16 -16.29 18.93 4.00
C LEU A 16 -17.70 18.33 3.85
N GLN A 17 -18.09 17.88 2.67
CA GLN A 17 -19.35 17.19 2.43
C GLN A 17 -19.14 15.68 2.44
N GLY A 18 -19.93 14.94 3.22
CA GLY A 18 -19.84 13.49 3.39
C GLY A 18 -20.10 13.05 4.83
N SER A 19 -19.94 11.76 5.14
CA SER A 19 -19.99 11.27 6.52
C SER A 19 -18.82 11.85 7.32
N ALA A 20 -18.96 11.94 8.65
CA ALA A 20 -17.95 12.53 9.53
C ALA A 20 -16.55 11.92 9.32
N LEU A 21 -16.48 10.63 8.98
CA LEU A 21 -15.22 9.95 8.67
C LEU A 21 -14.64 10.34 7.29
N THR A 22 -15.45 10.53 6.25
CA THR A 22 -14.97 11.00 4.94
C THR A 22 -14.39 12.41 5.03
N VAL A 23 -15.05 13.26 5.81
CA VAL A 23 -14.59 14.61 6.15
C VAL A 23 -13.28 14.52 6.94
N TRP A 24 -13.20 13.63 7.94
CA TRP A 24 -12.00 13.37 8.74
C TRP A 24 -10.78 12.94 7.91
N PHE A 25 -10.93 12.09 6.89
CA PHE A 25 -9.80 11.71 6.03
C PHE A 25 -9.39 12.80 5.05
N GLY A 26 -10.32 13.60 4.51
CA GLY A 26 -9.95 14.78 3.72
C GLY A 26 -9.20 15.83 4.55
N ILE A 27 -9.53 15.90 5.83
CA ILE A 27 -8.82 16.70 6.84
C ILE A 27 -7.44 16.12 7.12
N LEU A 28 -7.32 14.80 7.30
CA LEU A 28 -6.05 14.12 7.56
C LEU A 28 -5.10 14.28 6.37
N ASP A 29 -5.56 14.04 5.14
CA ASP A 29 -4.78 14.15 3.91
C ASP A 29 -4.26 15.60 3.69
N TYR A 30 -5.10 16.60 3.97
CA TYR A 30 -4.69 18.02 3.94
C TYR A 30 -3.76 18.40 5.10
N ALA A 31 -4.00 17.89 6.31
CA ALA A 31 -3.15 18.11 7.49
C ALA A 31 -1.75 17.52 7.28
N LEU A 32 -1.68 16.35 6.67
CA LEU A 32 -0.45 15.63 6.30
C LEU A 32 0.35 16.36 5.22
N ALA A 33 -0.32 16.88 4.19
CA ALA A 33 0.33 17.62 3.11
C ALA A 33 0.89 18.99 3.54
N ASN A 34 0.32 19.60 4.59
CA ASN A 34 0.60 20.99 4.99
C ASN A 34 1.21 21.13 6.39
N ARG A 35 1.65 20.05 7.04
CA ARG A 35 2.31 20.04 8.36
C ARG A 35 1.50 20.78 9.45
N LEU A 36 0.22 20.47 9.58
CA LEU A 36 -0.67 21.26 10.41
C LEU A 36 -0.66 20.85 11.90
N SER A 37 -0.51 21.87 12.75
CA SER A 37 -0.50 21.84 14.22
C SER A 37 -1.91 21.66 14.83
N LYS A 38 -1.98 21.22 16.11
CA LYS A 38 -3.18 21.11 16.99
C LYS A 38 -4.32 22.13 16.74
N PRO A 39 -4.06 23.44 16.52
CA PRO A 39 -5.10 24.43 16.18
C PRO A 39 -5.96 24.10 14.96
N LEU A 40 -5.46 23.32 13.99
CA LEU A 40 -6.26 22.91 12.82
C LEU A 40 -7.37 21.94 13.24
N MET A 41 -7.03 20.93 14.04
CA MET A 41 -7.99 19.93 14.51
C MET A 41 -9.07 20.58 15.40
N ASP A 42 -8.69 21.53 16.25
CA ASP A 42 -9.61 22.31 17.06
C ASP A 42 -10.59 23.13 16.17
N LYS A 43 -10.08 23.79 15.12
CA LYS A 43 -10.91 24.61 14.20
C LYS A 43 -11.88 23.78 13.37
N ILE A 44 -11.49 22.56 13.05
CA ILE A 44 -12.28 21.60 12.30
C ILE A 44 -13.44 21.06 13.14
N ALA A 45 -13.16 20.71 14.40
CA ALA A 45 -14.18 20.33 15.36
C ALA A 45 -15.21 21.45 15.60
N GLU A 46 -14.78 22.72 15.63
CA GLU A 46 -15.67 23.89 15.69
C GLU A 46 -16.57 24.04 14.46
N GLN A 47 -16.06 23.77 13.25
CA GLN A 47 -16.80 23.99 12.00
C GLN A 47 -17.64 22.80 11.55
N ASN A 48 -17.32 21.59 12.00
CA ASN A 48 -18.06 20.37 11.72
C ASN A 48 -18.36 19.64 13.03
N PRO A 49 -19.47 19.99 13.71
CA PRO A 49 -19.83 19.41 15.01
C PRO A 49 -19.94 17.87 14.98
N GLN A 50 -20.32 17.33 13.82
CA GLN A 50 -20.36 15.89 13.53
C GLN A 50 -18.98 15.19 13.58
N CYS A 51 -17.88 15.92 13.39
CA CYS A 51 -16.50 15.41 13.51
C CYS A 51 -15.89 15.70 14.88
N ALA A 52 -16.54 16.52 15.73
CA ALA A 52 -15.96 17.00 16.97
C ALA A 52 -15.65 15.87 17.96
N ALA A 53 -16.50 14.85 18.04
CA ALA A 53 -16.27 13.68 18.89
C ALA A 53 -15.03 12.87 18.45
N ILE A 54 -14.84 12.70 17.14
CA ILE A 54 -13.69 11.98 16.57
C ILE A 54 -12.41 12.78 16.72
N CYS A 55 -12.44 14.09 16.43
CA CYS A 55 -11.29 14.97 16.60
C CYS A 55 -10.85 15.01 18.07
N LYS A 56 -11.82 15.06 18.99
CA LYS A 56 -11.57 15.06 20.43
C LYS A 56 -10.99 13.72 20.90
N ALA A 57 -11.60 12.59 20.51
CA ALA A 57 -11.09 11.26 20.84
C ALA A 57 -9.66 11.07 20.33
N TYR A 58 -9.37 11.45 19.09
CA TYR A 58 -8.04 11.42 18.51
C TYR A 58 -7.02 12.26 19.30
N LEU A 59 -7.39 13.47 19.72
CA LEU A 59 -6.54 14.35 20.53
C LEU A 59 -6.36 13.83 21.97
N GLU A 60 -7.36 13.16 22.53
CA GLU A 60 -7.32 12.54 23.86
C GLU A 60 -6.46 11.28 23.87
N GLU A 61 -6.57 10.41 22.87
CA GLU A 61 -5.72 9.22 22.67
C GLU A 61 -4.24 9.63 22.47
N LEU A 62 -3.98 10.67 21.65
CA LEU A 62 -2.66 11.28 21.49
C LEU A 62 -2.11 11.83 22.81
N ALA A 63 -2.96 12.46 23.63
CA ALA A 63 -2.56 13.02 24.92
C ALA A 63 -2.31 11.93 25.98
N ALA A 64 -2.99 10.78 25.87
CA ALA A 64 -2.83 9.63 26.75
C ALA A 64 -1.62 8.75 26.40
N GLY A 65 -0.96 8.99 25.26
CA GLY A 65 0.09 8.09 24.76
C GLY A 65 -0.49 6.73 24.37
N GLU A 66 -1.77 6.69 23.96
CA GLU A 66 -2.44 5.54 23.39
C GLU A 66 -2.37 5.62 21.86
N LYS A 67 -2.43 4.47 21.18
CA LYS A 67 -2.42 4.43 19.71
C LYS A 67 -3.78 4.97 19.30
N PRO A 68 -3.88 6.08 18.56
CA PRO A 68 -5.15 6.46 17.97
C PRO A 68 -5.45 5.39 16.93
N THR A 69 -6.25 4.40 17.31
CA THR A 69 -6.64 3.38 16.36
C THR A 69 -7.64 4.06 15.42
N PRO A 70 -7.46 3.96 14.09
CA PRO A 70 -8.56 4.28 13.17
C PRO A 70 -9.77 3.34 13.36
N GLU A 71 -9.66 2.38 14.29
CA GLU A 71 -10.63 1.37 14.67
C GLU A 71 -11.39 1.86 15.91
N LEU A 72 -12.73 1.89 15.85
CA LEU A 72 -13.58 1.96 17.04
C LEU A 72 -13.13 0.91 18.08
N PRO A 73 -13.14 1.23 19.39
CA PRO A 73 -12.73 0.29 20.43
C PRO A 73 -13.50 -1.05 20.32
N GLY A 74 -12.76 -2.17 20.24
CA GLY A 74 -13.29 -3.52 20.45
C GLY A 74 -13.71 -4.32 19.22
N LEU A 75 -13.48 -3.86 17.98
CA LEU A 75 -13.73 -4.66 16.77
C LEU A 75 -12.57 -4.55 15.78
N THR A 76 -11.98 -5.69 15.40
CA THR A 76 -10.96 -5.78 14.35
C THR A 76 -11.59 -5.62 12.95
N THR A 77 -10.77 -5.44 11.91
CA THR A 77 -11.25 -5.50 10.51
C THR A 77 -12.00 -6.80 10.22
N ASP A 78 -11.54 -7.92 10.78
CA ASP A 78 -12.19 -9.22 10.64
C ASP A 78 -13.55 -9.27 11.33
N ASP A 79 -13.69 -8.69 12.53
CA ASP A 79 -14.99 -8.63 13.23
C ASP A 79 -16.01 -7.79 12.44
N ARG A 80 -15.55 -6.69 11.83
CA ARG A 80 -16.39 -5.85 10.97
C ARG A 80 -16.79 -6.57 9.69
N VAL A 81 -15.88 -7.29 9.07
CA VAL A 81 -16.17 -8.14 7.91
C VAL A 81 -17.19 -9.22 8.30
N ASN A 82 -17.02 -9.90 9.44
CA ASN A 82 -17.97 -10.89 9.93
C ASN A 82 -19.36 -10.28 10.16
N THR A 83 -19.40 -9.08 10.74
CA THR A 83 -20.63 -8.32 10.95
C THR A 83 -21.31 -7.98 9.61
N ALA A 84 -20.53 -7.50 8.64
CA ALA A 84 -21.02 -7.19 7.30
C ALA A 84 -21.57 -8.43 6.59
N VAL A 85 -20.82 -9.54 6.61
CA VAL A 85 -21.23 -10.83 6.04
C VAL A 85 -22.54 -11.30 6.66
N ALA A 86 -22.68 -11.26 8.00
CA ALA A 86 -23.91 -11.66 8.67
C ALA A 86 -25.13 -10.81 8.24
N GLY A 87 -24.94 -9.50 8.02
CA GLY A 87 -26.01 -8.66 7.48
C GLY A 87 -26.36 -8.99 6.04
N PHE A 88 -25.38 -9.24 5.16
CA PHE A 88 -25.65 -9.67 3.79
C PHE A 88 -26.27 -11.06 3.70
N ASP A 89 -25.90 -11.98 4.59
CA ASP A 89 -26.58 -13.27 4.72
C ASP A 89 -28.03 -13.07 5.18
N ALA A 90 -28.29 -12.14 6.11
CA ALA A 90 -29.65 -11.78 6.50
C ALA A 90 -30.47 -11.17 5.34
N VAL A 91 -29.82 -10.43 4.42
CA VAL A 91 -30.44 -9.95 3.16
C VAL A 91 -30.74 -11.10 2.21
N ASN A 92 -29.84 -12.07 2.04
CA ASN A 92 -30.05 -13.25 1.20
C ASN A 92 -31.27 -14.10 1.63
N LEU A 93 -31.67 -14.03 2.90
CA LEU A 93 -32.87 -14.70 3.41
C LEU A 93 -34.19 -13.93 3.13
N GLN A 94 -34.11 -12.69 2.64
CA GLN A 94 -35.28 -11.87 2.32
C GLN A 94 -35.85 -12.22 0.94
N THR A 95 -37.05 -11.73 0.68
CA THR A 95 -37.73 -11.88 -0.61
C THR A 95 -36.98 -11.14 -1.73
N LYS A 96 -37.15 -11.59 -2.98
CA LYS A 96 -36.44 -11.02 -4.16
C LYS A 96 -36.68 -9.51 -4.34
N ASP A 97 -37.85 -9.00 -3.98
CA ASP A 97 -38.16 -7.55 -4.03
C ASP A 97 -37.38 -6.73 -3.00
N ILE A 98 -37.07 -7.31 -1.84
CA ILE A 98 -36.20 -6.71 -0.83
C ILE A 98 -34.74 -6.80 -1.27
N GLN A 99 -34.30 -7.95 -1.77
CA GLN A 99 -32.95 -8.13 -2.31
C GLN A 99 -32.66 -7.16 -3.48
N ALA A 100 -33.63 -6.96 -4.37
CA ALA A 100 -33.53 -6.02 -5.49
C ALA A 100 -33.31 -4.55 -5.04
N ALA A 101 -33.60 -4.22 -3.78
CA ALA A 101 -33.29 -2.90 -3.24
C ALA A 101 -31.78 -2.68 -3.03
N LEU A 102 -31.00 -3.75 -2.79
CA LEU A 102 -29.53 -3.69 -2.74
C LEU A 102 -28.91 -3.73 -4.13
N ALA A 103 -29.56 -4.42 -5.07
CA ALA A 103 -29.12 -4.58 -6.45
C ALA A 103 -29.82 -3.60 -7.41
N ALA A 104 -30.20 -2.41 -6.95
CA ALA A 104 -30.84 -1.43 -7.81
C ALA A 104 -29.86 -0.98 -8.91
N GLY A 105 -30.00 -1.53 -10.11
CA GLY A 105 -29.10 -1.29 -11.26
C GLY A 105 -27.85 -2.17 -11.25
N ASP A 106 -26.79 -1.72 -11.94
CA ASP A 106 -25.50 -2.44 -12.06
C ASP A 106 -24.55 -2.19 -10.87
N GLU A 107 -25.04 -1.56 -9.80
CA GLU A 107 -24.22 -1.07 -8.69
C GLU A 107 -23.60 -2.21 -7.87
N LEU A 108 -24.35 -3.27 -7.60
CA LEU A 108 -23.86 -4.41 -6.82
C LEU A 108 -22.76 -5.18 -7.58
N THR A 109 -22.96 -5.41 -8.88
CA THR A 109 -21.97 -5.97 -9.80
C THR A 109 -20.73 -5.09 -9.88
N THR A 110 -20.90 -3.77 -9.85
CA THR A 110 -19.78 -2.82 -9.82
C THR A 110 -18.97 -2.98 -8.52
N VAL A 111 -19.63 -3.10 -7.38
CA VAL A 111 -18.94 -3.27 -6.08
C VAL A 111 -18.15 -4.58 -6.05
N THR A 112 -18.76 -5.71 -6.41
CA THR A 112 -18.07 -7.00 -6.40
C THR A 112 -16.90 -7.01 -7.37
N SER A 113 -17.08 -6.46 -8.58
CA SER A 113 -16.00 -6.32 -9.56
C SER A 113 -14.84 -5.46 -9.04
N GLN A 114 -15.09 -4.35 -8.34
CA GLN A 114 -14.00 -3.52 -7.78
C GLN A 114 -13.26 -4.23 -6.64
N ILE A 115 -13.95 -5.02 -5.81
CA ILE A 115 -13.30 -5.84 -4.76
C ILE A 115 -12.38 -6.88 -5.40
N ASP A 116 -12.84 -7.53 -6.47
CA ASP A 116 -12.04 -8.54 -7.18
C ASP A 116 -10.83 -7.92 -7.89
N VAL A 117 -10.99 -6.74 -8.49
CA VAL A 117 -9.88 -5.95 -9.08
C VAL A 117 -8.85 -5.58 -8.01
N LEU A 118 -9.29 -5.13 -6.84
CA LEU A 118 -8.38 -4.78 -5.74
C LEU A 118 -7.55 -5.99 -5.31
N ARG A 119 -8.21 -7.14 -5.15
CA ARG A 119 -7.55 -8.40 -4.81
C ARG A 119 -6.49 -8.76 -5.85
N ALA A 120 -6.85 -8.75 -7.14
CA ALA A 120 -5.92 -9.09 -8.22
C ALA A 120 -4.68 -8.18 -8.24
N TYR A 121 -4.85 -6.86 -8.05
CA TYR A 121 -3.72 -5.93 -7.95
C TYR A 121 -2.84 -6.19 -6.73
N LYS A 122 -3.43 -6.48 -5.57
CA LYS A 122 -2.66 -6.80 -4.35
C LYS A 122 -1.90 -8.12 -4.51
N ASP A 123 -2.52 -9.16 -5.08
CA ASP A 123 -1.86 -10.44 -5.34
C ASP A 123 -0.68 -10.30 -6.33
N LEU A 124 -0.81 -9.40 -7.32
CA LEU A 124 0.25 -9.09 -8.28
C LEU A 124 1.40 -8.32 -7.62
N HIS A 125 1.08 -7.28 -6.83
CA HIS A 125 2.04 -6.51 -6.03
C HIS A 125 2.84 -7.41 -5.08
N ASP A 126 2.16 -8.25 -4.29
CA ASP A 126 2.79 -9.14 -3.33
C ASP A 126 3.70 -10.17 -4.00
N GLY A 127 3.27 -10.66 -5.17
CA GLY A 127 4.08 -11.55 -6.00
C GLY A 127 5.38 -10.89 -6.43
N LEU A 128 5.29 -9.63 -6.89
CA LEU A 128 6.44 -8.84 -7.32
C LEU A 128 7.38 -8.52 -6.15
N GLN A 129 6.83 -8.05 -5.03
CA GLN A 129 7.61 -7.74 -3.84
C GLN A 129 8.30 -8.97 -3.25
N SER A 130 7.58 -10.10 -3.17
CA SER A 130 8.18 -11.38 -2.72
C SER A 130 9.29 -11.84 -3.65
N PHE A 131 9.13 -11.64 -4.96
CA PHE A 131 10.18 -11.91 -5.94
C PHE A 131 11.39 -11.00 -5.72
N GLN A 132 11.19 -9.69 -5.55
CA GLN A 132 12.25 -8.71 -5.30
C GLN A 132 13.03 -8.99 -4.01
N TYR A 133 12.37 -9.35 -2.92
CA TYR A 133 13.08 -9.77 -1.70
C TYR A 133 13.80 -11.11 -1.89
N GLY A 134 13.23 -12.01 -2.70
CA GLY A 134 13.81 -13.31 -2.97
C GLY A 134 15.08 -13.30 -3.84
N ILE A 135 15.29 -12.26 -4.66
CA ILE A 135 16.46 -12.18 -5.56
C ILE A 135 17.74 -11.74 -4.85
N GLY A 136 17.63 -11.06 -3.71
CA GLY A 136 18.78 -10.51 -2.97
C GLY A 136 19.35 -9.25 -3.64
N SER A 137 20.65 -9.02 -3.51
CA SER A 137 21.34 -7.84 -4.06
C SER A 137 21.44 -7.91 -5.59
N LEU A 138 20.99 -6.84 -6.27
CA LEU A 138 21.21 -6.65 -7.70
C LEU A 138 22.69 -6.70 -8.04
N GLN A 139 23.54 -6.04 -7.24
CA GLN A 139 24.99 -6.02 -7.44
C GLN A 139 25.58 -7.44 -7.53
N SER A 140 25.08 -8.37 -6.71
CA SER A 140 25.51 -9.77 -6.79
C SER A 140 25.18 -10.41 -8.14
N LEU A 141 24.02 -10.06 -8.73
CA LEU A 141 23.64 -10.51 -10.06
C LEU A 141 24.45 -9.79 -11.15
N MET A 142 24.76 -8.50 -11.00
CA MET A 142 25.60 -7.75 -11.94
C MET A 142 27.06 -8.24 -11.93
N ILE A 143 27.59 -8.58 -10.76
CA ILE A 143 28.90 -9.24 -10.62
C ILE A 143 28.84 -10.60 -11.31
N ALA A 144 27.78 -11.36 -11.08
CA ALA A 144 27.61 -12.65 -11.71
C ALA A 144 27.56 -12.54 -13.25
N SER A 145 26.84 -11.57 -13.82
CA SER A 145 26.79 -11.36 -15.27
C SER A 145 28.15 -10.95 -15.86
N ARG A 146 28.90 -10.09 -15.17
CA ARG A 146 30.26 -9.69 -15.58
C ARG A 146 31.24 -10.86 -15.55
N ASP A 147 31.23 -11.65 -14.48
CA ASP A 147 32.27 -12.63 -14.17
C ASP A 147 31.95 -14.06 -14.66
N MET A 148 30.77 -14.28 -15.25
CA MET A 148 30.32 -15.59 -15.75
C MET A 148 31.21 -16.21 -16.84
N GLY A 149 31.95 -15.38 -17.60
CA GLY A 149 32.90 -15.86 -18.60
C GLY A 149 34.12 -16.57 -17.99
N SER A 150 34.39 -16.32 -16.71
CA SER A 150 35.55 -16.88 -15.98
C SER A 150 35.18 -17.81 -14.83
N ASP A 151 33.93 -17.79 -14.35
CA ASP A 151 33.50 -18.58 -13.18
C ASP A 151 32.13 -19.25 -13.41
N LEU A 152 32.14 -20.59 -13.47
CA LEU A 152 30.93 -21.41 -13.60
C LEU A 152 29.95 -21.25 -12.44
N ASN A 153 30.39 -20.82 -11.26
CA ASN A 153 29.48 -20.54 -10.15
C ASN A 153 28.62 -19.30 -10.44
N GLN A 154 29.15 -18.29 -11.12
CA GLN A 154 28.36 -17.12 -11.52
C GLN A 154 27.29 -17.49 -12.56
N VAL A 155 27.63 -18.38 -13.50
CA VAL A 155 26.63 -18.97 -14.43
C VAL A 155 25.50 -19.64 -13.65
N ARG A 156 25.80 -20.38 -12.57
CA ARG A 156 24.79 -21.03 -11.72
C ARG A 156 23.92 -20.01 -10.98
N VAL A 157 24.50 -18.91 -10.49
CA VAL A 157 23.76 -17.80 -9.86
C VAL A 157 22.75 -17.21 -10.85
N LEU A 158 23.18 -16.86 -12.06
CA LEU A 158 22.30 -16.30 -13.10
C LEU A 158 21.21 -17.29 -13.53
N ARG A 159 21.53 -18.58 -13.71
CA ARG A 159 20.52 -19.60 -14.03
C ARG A 159 19.48 -19.75 -12.93
N LYS A 160 19.90 -19.71 -11.66
CA LYS A 160 18.97 -19.76 -10.51
C LYS A 160 18.06 -18.54 -10.50
N PHE A 161 18.60 -17.35 -10.75
CA PHE A 161 17.83 -16.12 -10.90
C PHE A 161 16.81 -16.22 -12.05
N LEU A 162 17.26 -16.60 -13.25
CA LEU A 162 16.42 -16.75 -14.43
C LEU A 162 15.26 -17.74 -14.19
N ASN A 163 15.51 -18.86 -13.52
CA ASN A 163 14.46 -19.83 -13.19
C ASN A 163 13.41 -19.22 -12.25
N ARG A 164 13.84 -18.45 -11.25
CA ARG A 164 12.91 -17.73 -10.36
C ARG A 164 12.12 -16.67 -11.12
N LEU A 165 12.76 -15.92 -12.01
CA LEU A 165 12.11 -14.91 -12.85
C LEU A 165 11.02 -15.52 -13.72
N ARG A 166 11.27 -16.69 -14.32
CA ARG A 166 10.27 -17.40 -15.13
C ARG A 166 9.07 -17.88 -14.32
N LEU A 167 9.33 -18.44 -13.14
CA LEU A 167 8.27 -18.86 -12.23
C LEU A 167 7.42 -17.67 -11.80
N PHE A 168 8.07 -16.53 -11.51
CA PHE A 168 7.38 -15.28 -11.24
C PHE A 168 6.51 -14.85 -12.43
N CYS A 169 7.06 -14.78 -13.65
CA CYS A 169 6.29 -14.37 -14.82
C CYS A 169 5.08 -15.27 -15.06
N ALA A 170 5.23 -16.59 -14.94
CA ALA A 170 4.12 -17.53 -15.08
C ALA A 170 3.01 -17.29 -14.03
N SER A 171 3.38 -17.13 -12.77
CA SER A 171 2.43 -16.83 -11.69
C SER A 171 1.78 -15.45 -11.85
N ALA A 172 2.53 -14.45 -12.32
CA ALA A 172 2.01 -13.12 -12.60
C ALA A 172 0.99 -13.15 -13.75
N SER A 173 1.23 -13.94 -14.81
CA SER A 173 0.30 -14.09 -15.93
C SER A 173 -1.05 -14.65 -15.49
N GLU A 174 -1.04 -15.65 -14.60
CA GLU A 174 -2.28 -16.21 -14.02
C GLU A 174 -3.09 -15.14 -13.28
N LYS A 175 -2.42 -14.23 -12.55
CA LYS A 175 -3.08 -13.14 -11.81
C LYS A 175 -3.59 -12.05 -12.74
N VAL A 176 -2.84 -11.67 -13.76
CA VAL A 176 -3.27 -10.70 -14.79
C VAL A 176 -4.52 -11.21 -15.52
N ALA A 177 -4.61 -12.52 -15.77
CA ALA A 177 -5.79 -13.11 -16.39
C ALA A 177 -7.09 -12.95 -15.56
N LEU A 178 -6.97 -12.77 -14.24
CA LEU A 178 -8.12 -12.51 -13.34
C LEU A 178 -8.63 -11.06 -13.44
N LEU A 179 -7.83 -10.11 -13.95
CA LEU A 179 -8.29 -8.74 -14.15
C LEU A 179 -9.35 -8.69 -15.26
N PRO A 180 -10.35 -7.79 -15.17
CA PRO A 180 -11.34 -7.60 -16.22
C PRO A 180 -10.70 -7.36 -17.59
N ALA A 181 -11.21 -8.02 -18.63
CA ALA A 181 -10.72 -7.85 -19.99
C ALA A 181 -10.95 -6.40 -20.46
N GLY A 182 -9.94 -5.83 -21.12
CA GLY A 182 -10.04 -4.51 -21.72
C GLY A 182 -8.73 -3.71 -21.65
N PRO A 183 -8.66 -2.63 -22.45
CA PRO A 183 -7.43 -1.89 -22.72
C PRO A 183 -6.84 -1.15 -21.51
N THR A 184 -7.63 -0.95 -20.46
CA THR A 184 -7.25 -0.12 -19.31
C THR A 184 -6.69 -0.88 -18.12
N LEU A 185 -7.06 -2.16 -17.94
CA LEU A 185 -6.62 -2.94 -16.77
C LEU A 185 -5.75 -4.10 -17.24
N ARG A 186 -6.35 -5.14 -17.84
CA ARG A 186 -5.62 -6.34 -18.24
C ARG A 186 -4.53 -6.04 -19.27
N ASP A 187 -4.82 -5.29 -20.33
CA ASP A 187 -3.85 -5.10 -21.41
C ASP A 187 -2.62 -4.30 -20.95
N MET A 188 -2.79 -3.34 -20.05
CA MET A 188 -1.66 -2.59 -19.50
C MET A 188 -0.80 -3.46 -18.57
N GLU A 189 -1.41 -4.31 -17.74
CA GLU A 189 -0.65 -5.21 -16.87
C GLU A 189 -0.03 -6.38 -17.65
N GLN A 190 -0.63 -6.78 -18.77
CA GLN A 190 -0.05 -7.76 -19.67
C GLN A 190 1.19 -7.20 -20.40
N SER A 191 1.13 -5.93 -20.85
CA SER A 191 2.21 -5.30 -21.62
C SER A 191 3.57 -5.37 -20.93
N TRP A 192 3.64 -5.01 -19.65
CA TRP A 192 4.91 -5.03 -18.93
C TRP A 192 5.39 -6.42 -18.55
N LEU A 193 4.44 -7.33 -18.35
CA LEU A 193 4.75 -8.71 -18.12
C LEU A 193 5.35 -9.34 -19.37
N ASP A 194 4.85 -8.96 -20.55
CA ASP A 194 5.43 -9.35 -21.84
C ASP A 194 6.84 -8.78 -22.01
N GLU A 195 7.08 -7.52 -21.62
CA GLU A 195 8.42 -6.92 -21.58
C GLU A 195 9.36 -7.71 -20.65
N LEU A 196 8.90 -8.07 -19.45
CA LEU A 196 9.69 -8.86 -18.49
C LEU A 196 10.00 -10.26 -19.03
N VAL A 197 9.04 -10.91 -19.69
CA VAL A 197 9.21 -12.22 -20.34
C VAL A 197 10.24 -12.13 -21.48
N GLN A 198 10.20 -11.05 -22.27
CA GLN A 198 11.18 -10.81 -23.33
C GLN A 198 12.58 -10.58 -22.75
N ALA A 199 12.72 -9.77 -21.70
CA ALA A 199 13.98 -9.55 -21.01
C ALA A 199 14.53 -10.86 -20.42
N ALA A 200 13.68 -11.69 -19.83
CA ALA A 200 14.04 -13.03 -19.35
C ALA A 200 14.50 -13.97 -20.48
N ALA A 201 13.90 -13.88 -21.67
CA ALA A 201 14.31 -14.65 -22.83
C ALA A 201 15.69 -14.20 -23.34
N LYS A 202 15.94 -12.88 -23.42
CA LYS A 202 17.26 -12.33 -23.74
C LYS A 202 18.33 -12.81 -22.76
N LEU A 203 18.04 -12.75 -21.45
CA LEU A 203 18.96 -13.24 -20.43
C LEU A 203 19.25 -14.73 -20.58
N GLN A 204 18.24 -15.55 -20.91
CA GLN A 204 18.46 -16.97 -21.19
C GLN A 204 19.43 -17.18 -22.35
N SER A 205 19.24 -16.44 -23.44
CA SER A 205 20.09 -16.55 -24.63
C SER A 205 21.50 -16.03 -24.40
N ALA A 206 21.70 -15.10 -23.46
CA ALA A 206 23.01 -14.52 -23.18
C ALA A 206 23.89 -15.37 -22.25
N ILE A 207 23.29 -16.11 -21.31
CA ILE A 207 24.02 -16.96 -20.33
C ILE A 207 25.05 -17.93 -20.99
N PRO A 208 24.80 -18.51 -22.18
CA PRO A 208 25.78 -19.35 -22.88
C PRO A 208 26.91 -18.60 -23.61
N ASP A 209 26.72 -17.34 -24.01
CA ASP A 209 27.49 -16.72 -25.09
C ASP A 209 28.50 -15.66 -24.59
N THR A 210 28.04 -14.54 -24.01
CA THR A 210 28.93 -13.44 -23.58
C THR A 210 28.46 -12.77 -22.29
N SER A 211 29.42 -12.29 -21.48
CA SER A 211 29.14 -11.56 -20.23
C SER A 211 28.48 -10.20 -20.48
N GLY A 212 28.80 -9.53 -21.60
CA GLY A 212 28.20 -8.25 -21.98
C GLY A 212 26.70 -8.36 -22.25
N ASP A 213 26.29 -9.33 -23.07
CA ASP A 213 24.87 -9.53 -23.39
C ASP A 213 24.05 -9.91 -22.14
N ALA A 214 24.65 -10.67 -21.21
CA ALA A 214 23.99 -11.06 -19.97
C ALA A 214 23.83 -9.89 -19.01
N TYR A 215 24.80 -8.97 -19.01
CA TYR A 215 24.74 -7.74 -18.24
C TYR A 215 23.63 -6.82 -18.77
N ASP A 216 23.59 -6.58 -20.07
CA ASP A 216 22.57 -5.72 -20.69
C ASP A 216 21.15 -6.30 -20.53
N ALA A 217 20.99 -7.62 -20.72
CA ALA A 217 19.69 -8.27 -20.49
C ALA A 217 19.25 -8.22 -19.02
N LEU A 218 20.18 -8.25 -18.07
CA LEU A 218 19.87 -8.11 -16.65
C LEU A 218 19.46 -6.68 -16.29
N LEU A 219 20.07 -5.67 -16.92
CA LEU A 219 19.62 -4.28 -16.79
C LEU A 219 18.19 -4.09 -17.29
N GLU A 220 17.83 -4.68 -18.44
CA GLU A 220 16.45 -4.62 -18.94
C GLU A 220 15.45 -5.25 -17.95
N VAL A 221 15.81 -6.38 -17.33
CA VAL A 221 14.99 -7.00 -16.27
C VAL A 221 14.83 -6.04 -15.09
N TYR A 222 15.93 -5.41 -14.65
CA TYR A 222 15.92 -4.51 -13.52
C TYR A 222 15.09 -3.24 -13.77
N ASP A 223 15.22 -2.63 -14.95
CA ASP A 223 14.47 -1.43 -15.34
C ASP A 223 12.96 -1.66 -15.23
N VAL A 224 12.49 -2.82 -15.69
CA VAL A 224 11.10 -3.25 -15.52
C VAL A 224 10.79 -3.36 -14.02
N LEU A 225 11.51 -4.20 -13.28
CA LEU A 225 11.24 -4.45 -11.86
C LEU A 225 11.27 -3.18 -10.98
N ARG A 226 12.00 -2.14 -11.37
CA ARG A 226 12.10 -0.88 -10.62
C ARG A 226 10.83 -0.03 -10.71
N VAL A 227 10.13 -0.06 -11.84
CA VAL A 227 9.00 0.85 -12.11
C VAL A 227 7.68 0.30 -11.60
N TRP A 228 7.45 -1.00 -11.79
CA TRP A 228 6.13 -1.62 -11.59
C TRP A 228 5.63 -1.69 -10.15
N PRO A 229 6.45 -1.84 -9.08
CA PRO A 229 5.95 -1.85 -7.71
C PRO A 229 5.17 -0.57 -7.36
N SER A 230 5.72 0.60 -7.72
CA SER A 230 5.08 1.89 -7.45
C SER A 230 3.78 2.07 -8.22
N ARG A 231 3.74 1.61 -9.48
CA ARG A 231 2.53 1.66 -10.30
C ARG A 231 1.45 0.72 -9.79
N LEU A 232 1.78 -0.53 -9.45
CA LEU A 232 0.81 -1.49 -8.90
C LEU A 232 0.20 -0.96 -7.61
N ASN A 233 1.01 -0.37 -6.73
CA ASN A 233 0.47 0.29 -5.54
C ASN A 233 -0.44 1.48 -5.87
N GLN A 234 -0.09 2.30 -6.86
CA GLN A 234 -0.98 3.37 -7.30
C GLN A 234 -2.34 2.81 -7.79
N GLN A 235 -2.36 1.64 -8.44
CA GLN A 235 -3.61 0.98 -8.82
C GLN A 235 -4.38 0.42 -7.61
N ILE A 236 -3.69 -0.18 -6.63
CA ILE A 236 -4.30 -0.58 -5.35
C ILE A 236 -4.96 0.64 -4.68
N PHE A 237 -4.25 1.77 -4.62
CA PHE A 237 -4.77 3.02 -4.06
C PHE A 237 -5.99 3.55 -4.81
N VAL A 238 -5.91 3.62 -6.14
CA VAL A 238 -7.02 4.10 -6.97
C VAL A 238 -8.24 3.20 -6.83
N THR A 239 -8.04 1.88 -6.80
CA THR A 239 -9.12 0.90 -6.68
C THR A 239 -9.74 0.97 -5.28
N ALA A 240 -8.94 0.97 -4.22
CA ALA A 240 -9.41 1.09 -2.84
C ALA A 240 -10.22 2.37 -2.61
N LYS A 241 -9.76 3.51 -3.16
CA LYS A 241 -10.49 4.79 -3.09
C LYS A 241 -11.83 4.77 -3.82
N LYS A 242 -11.97 3.93 -4.85
CA LYS A 242 -13.17 3.80 -5.68
C LYS A 242 -14.12 2.71 -5.19
N LEU A 243 -13.81 2.00 -4.11
CA LEU A 243 -14.70 0.98 -3.56
C LEU A 243 -16.05 1.61 -3.21
N PRO A 244 -17.19 1.14 -3.77
CA PRO A 244 -18.48 1.81 -3.58
C PRO A 244 -19.15 1.41 -2.26
N PHE A 245 -18.41 1.38 -1.14
CA PHE A 245 -18.97 1.01 0.18
C PHE A 245 -20.11 1.92 0.63
N GLY A 246 -20.10 3.19 0.20
CA GLY A 246 -21.22 4.10 0.44
C GLY A 246 -22.53 3.63 -0.19
N LEU A 247 -22.46 3.02 -1.38
CA LEU A 247 -23.65 2.45 -2.05
C LEU A 247 -24.14 1.20 -1.31
N LEU A 248 -23.24 0.30 -0.91
CA LEU A 248 -23.61 -0.87 -0.10
C LEU A 248 -24.30 -0.46 1.20
N ALA A 249 -23.74 0.53 1.90
CA ALA A 249 -24.33 1.05 3.13
C ALA A 249 -25.73 1.65 2.86
N ALA A 250 -25.88 2.51 1.84
CA ALA A 250 -27.18 3.09 1.50
C ALA A 250 -28.24 2.02 1.15
N GLY A 251 -27.82 0.96 0.45
CA GLY A 251 -28.69 -0.18 0.14
C GLY A 251 -29.12 -0.96 1.39
N LEU A 252 -28.19 -1.21 2.33
CA LEU A 252 -28.50 -1.84 3.62
C LEU A 252 -29.48 -1.01 4.45
N ASP A 253 -29.28 0.31 4.53
CA ASP A 253 -30.19 1.23 5.24
C ASP A 253 -31.59 1.25 4.60
N THR A 254 -31.64 1.28 3.27
CA THR A 254 -32.90 1.19 2.51
C THR A 254 -33.65 -0.11 2.80
N ILE A 255 -32.94 -1.25 2.83
CA ILE A 255 -33.55 -2.55 3.17
C ILE A 255 -34.06 -2.54 4.61
N ALA A 256 -33.25 -2.08 5.56
CA ALA A 256 -33.65 -2.01 6.97
C ALA A 256 -34.90 -1.13 7.18
N GLY A 257 -35.08 -0.10 6.35
CA GLY A 257 -36.28 0.76 6.36
C GLY A 257 -37.53 0.14 5.72
N LYS A 258 -37.37 -0.85 4.83
CA LYS A 258 -38.50 -1.57 4.19
C LYS A 258 -39.05 -2.71 5.04
N LEU A 259 -38.22 -3.29 5.90
CA LEU A 259 -38.61 -4.40 6.77
C LEU A 259 -39.44 -3.92 7.98
N PRO A 260 -40.34 -4.76 8.52
CA PRO A 260 -40.99 -4.48 9.80
C PRO A 260 -39.96 -4.23 10.90
N THR A 261 -40.24 -3.27 11.80
CA THR A 261 -39.28 -2.90 12.86
C THR A 261 -38.90 -4.05 13.79
N ASN A 262 -39.77 -5.05 13.94
CA ASN A 262 -39.55 -6.23 14.78
C ASN A 262 -38.99 -7.43 13.98
N ASP A 263 -38.65 -7.24 12.71
CA ASP A 263 -38.04 -8.28 11.90
C ASP A 263 -36.64 -8.63 12.47
N PRO A 264 -36.35 -9.91 12.72
CA PRO A 264 -35.09 -10.33 13.34
C PRO A 264 -33.85 -10.02 12.50
N SER A 265 -34.00 -9.78 11.20
CA SER A 265 -32.89 -9.41 10.30
C SER A 265 -32.50 -7.94 10.41
N VAL A 266 -33.39 -7.05 10.86
CA VAL A 266 -33.13 -5.60 10.92
C VAL A 266 -31.89 -5.23 11.77
N PRO A 267 -31.69 -5.79 12.99
CA PRO A 267 -30.49 -5.51 13.78
C PRO A 267 -29.19 -5.92 13.07
N LEU A 268 -29.19 -7.07 12.37
CA LEU A 268 -28.02 -7.57 11.64
C LEU A 268 -27.69 -6.68 10.43
N ILE A 269 -28.71 -6.25 9.70
CA ILE A 269 -28.57 -5.37 8.53
C ILE A 269 -28.06 -3.99 8.95
N ARG A 270 -28.56 -3.44 10.06
CA ARG A 270 -28.05 -2.17 10.62
C ARG A 270 -26.62 -2.28 11.12
N ALA A 271 -26.27 -3.38 11.80
CA ALA A 271 -24.89 -3.62 12.22
C ALA A 271 -23.94 -3.73 11.01
N ALA A 272 -24.39 -4.36 9.91
CA ALA A 272 -23.63 -4.42 8.66
C ALA A 272 -23.47 -3.05 7.99
N TYR A 273 -24.48 -2.19 8.04
CA TYR A 273 -24.38 -0.79 7.58
C TYR A 273 -23.24 -0.07 8.31
N ASP A 274 -23.24 -0.11 9.64
CA ASP A 274 -22.21 0.53 10.47
C ASP A 274 -20.82 -0.07 10.18
N ALA A 275 -20.74 -1.40 10.08
CA ALA A 275 -19.50 -2.10 9.80
C ALA A 275 -18.91 -1.72 8.43
N ILE A 276 -19.72 -1.63 7.38
CA ILE A 276 -19.28 -1.26 6.02
C ILE A 276 -18.79 0.19 5.96
N GLN A 277 -19.45 1.11 6.65
CA GLN A 277 -18.98 2.50 6.75
C GLN A 277 -17.58 2.57 7.38
N VAL A 278 -17.35 1.83 8.46
CA VAL A 278 -16.05 1.81 9.15
C VAL A 278 -14.97 1.06 8.36
N LEU A 279 -15.33 -0.03 7.66
CA LEU A 279 -14.42 -0.76 6.79
C LEU A 279 -13.87 0.15 5.68
N SER A 280 -14.74 0.93 5.02
CA SER A 280 -14.34 1.83 3.94
C SER A 280 -13.21 2.77 4.36
N SER A 281 -13.32 3.36 5.54
CA SER A 281 -12.31 4.24 6.11
C SER A 281 -11.04 3.52 6.53
N THR A 282 -11.17 2.33 7.11
CA THR A 282 -10.04 1.55 7.62
C THR A 282 -9.10 1.18 6.45
N ILE A 283 -9.69 0.68 5.36
CA ILE A 283 -8.98 0.33 4.13
C ILE A 283 -8.27 1.55 3.55
N TYR A 284 -8.99 2.66 3.46
CA TYR A 284 -8.42 3.89 2.91
C TYR A 284 -7.21 4.34 3.73
N ALA A 285 -7.32 4.36 5.06
CA ALA A 285 -6.22 4.70 5.96
C ALA A 285 -5.00 3.79 5.76
N ARG A 286 -5.22 2.48 5.61
CA ARG A 286 -4.17 1.48 5.44
C ARG A 286 -3.46 1.60 4.10
N VAL A 287 -4.21 1.87 3.04
CA VAL A 287 -3.65 2.11 1.71
C VAL A 287 -2.84 3.42 1.69
N VAL A 288 -3.27 4.45 2.42
CA VAL A 288 -2.47 5.67 2.62
C VAL A 288 -1.19 5.39 3.40
N GLU A 289 -1.27 4.67 4.53
CA GLU A 289 -0.10 4.28 5.33
C GLU A 289 0.91 3.49 4.48
N HIS A 290 0.42 2.48 3.74
CA HIS A 290 1.22 1.69 2.82
C HIS A 290 1.94 2.54 1.77
N LYS A 291 1.21 3.46 1.12
CA LYS A 291 1.79 4.37 0.13
C LYS A 291 2.91 5.24 0.72
N LEU A 292 2.74 5.74 1.94
CA LEU A 292 3.75 6.56 2.61
C LEU A 292 5.01 5.74 2.95
N TRP A 293 4.86 4.48 3.38
CA TRP A 293 5.99 3.59 3.61
C TRP A 293 6.69 3.17 2.31
N GLN A 294 5.97 2.96 1.22
CA GLN A 294 6.60 2.68 -0.06
C GLN A 294 7.40 3.88 -0.59
N ASP A 295 6.90 5.11 -0.38
CA ASP A 295 7.67 6.32 -0.68
C ASP A 295 8.99 6.39 0.10
N VAL A 296 9.01 5.88 1.34
CA VAL A 296 10.21 5.75 2.17
C VAL A 296 11.14 4.68 1.60
N ASP A 297 10.60 3.50 1.27
CA ASP A 297 11.35 2.38 0.67
C ASP A 297 12.00 2.77 -0.66
N ASN A 298 11.27 3.40 -1.58
CA ASN A 298 11.80 3.91 -2.85
C ASN A 298 12.98 4.88 -2.66
N LYS A 299 12.93 5.71 -1.62
CA LYS A 299 14.01 6.65 -1.28
C LYS A 299 15.20 5.92 -0.67
N LEU A 300 14.97 4.92 0.17
CA LEU A 300 16.03 4.06 0.71
C LEU A 300 16.76 3.32 -0.40
N VAL A 301 16.03 2.77 -1.38
CA VAL A 301 16.62 2.18 -2.59
C VAL A 301 17.47 3.21 -3.33
N SER A 302 16.93 4.41 -3.59
CA SER A 302 17.67 5.48 -4.28
C SER A 302 18.96 5.89 -3.54
N LEU A 303 18.94 5.91 -2.21
CA LEU A 303 20.12 6.19 -1.39
C LEU A 303 21.12 5.02 -1.40
N THR A 304 20.62 3.78 -1.41
CA THR A 304 21.44 2.56 -1.52
C THR A 304 22.18 2.56 -2.87
N ASP A 305 21.49 2.85 -3.97
CA ASP A 305 22.07 2.96 -5.32
C ASP A 305 23.19 4.01 -5.41
N MET A 306 23.19 5.02 -4.52
CA MET A 306 24.26 6.03 -4.43
C MET A 306 25.47 5.54 -3.62
N ILE A 307 25.26 4.63 -2.67
CA ILE A 307 26.30 4.08 -1.79
C ILE A 307 27.03 2.92 -2.48
N GLU A 308 26.28 2.00 -3.11
CA GLU A 308 26.82 0.74 -3.65
C GLU A 308 28.03 0.92 -4.59
N PRO A 309 28.07 1.88 -5.53
CA PRO A 309 29.22 2.08 -6.41
C PRO A 309 30.48 2.51 -5.65
N VAL A 310 30.32 3.25 -4.55
CA VAL A 310 31.42 3.77 -3.72
C VAL A 310 31.96 2.66 -2.82
N GLU A 311 31.08 1.83 -2.26
CA GLU A 311 31.45 0.66 -1.45
C GLU A 311 32.22 -0.40 -2.27
N GLY A 312 31.73 -0.71 -3.47
CA GLY A 312 32.31 -1.74 -4.33
C GLY A 312 33.62 -1.36 -5.03
N ALA A 313 34.12 -0.14 -4.83
CA ALA A 313 35.33 0.35 -5.49
C ALA A 313 36.59 -0.40 -4.97
N PRO A 314 37.34 -1.09 -5.84
CA PRO A 314 38.36 -2.07 -5.44
C PRO A 314 39.68 -1.46 -4.91
N ASP A 315 39.79 -0.13 -4.76
CA ASP A 315 41.06 0.54 -4.48
C ASP A 315 41.02 1.47 -3.27
N ALA A 316 42.10 1.49 -2.48
CA ALA A 316 42.28 2.42 -1.37
C ALA A 316 42.40 3.89 -1.82
N ALA A 317 42.64 4.11 -3.13
CA ALA A 317 42.71 5.41 -3.78
C ALA A 317 41.39 5.85 -4.45
N ALA A 318 40.34 5.02 -4.42
CA ALA A 318 39.04 5.39 -4.95
C ALA A 318 38.43 6.52 -4.11
N ASP A 319 37.79 7.48 -4.78
CA ASP A 319 37.08 8.56 -4.11
C ASP A 319 35.92 7.97 -3.30
N LYS A 320 36.08 7.97 -1.97
CA LYS A 320 35.06 7.53 -1.01
C LYS A 320 34.14 8.66 -0.58
N SER A 321 34.19 9.81 -1.25
CA SER A 321 33.30 10.92 -0.95
C SER A 321 31.85 10.48 -1.11
N LEU A 322 31.03 10.91 -0.16
CA LEU A 322 29.60 10.71 -0.25
C LEU A 322 29.04 11.57 -1.41
N PRO A 323 28.21 11.01 -2.30
CA PRO A 323 27.60 11.79 -3.38
C PRO A 323 26.86 13.01 -2.84
N PHE A 324 27.05 14.18 -3.47
CA PHE A 324 26.48 15.46 -3.01
C PHE A 324 24.95 15.45 -2.86
N GLN A 325 24.26 14.55 -3.56
CA GLN A 325 22.80 14.39 -3.52
C GLN A 325 22.32 13.58 -2.31
N PHE A 326 23.21 12.83 -1.63
CA PHE A 326 22.84 11.95 -0.54
C PHE A 326 22.22 12.71 0.63
N SER A 327 22.93 13.70 1.19
CA SER A 327 22.48 14.40 2.40
C SER A 327 21.13 15.13 2.22
N PRO A 328 20.87 15.82 1.09
CA PRO A 328 19.54 16.37 0.81
C PRO A 328 18.44 15.30 0.77
N LEU A 329 18.69 14.15 0.13
CA LEU A 329 17.70 13.07 0.02
C LEU A 329 17.46 12.37 1.36
N TRP A 330 18.51 12.16 2.14
CA TRP A 330 18.44 11.63 3.50
C TRP A 330 17.56 12.50 4.40
N ARG A 331 17.75 13.82 4.41
CA ARG A 331 16.90 14.74 5.19
C ARG A 331 15.43 14.67 4.79
N ILE A 332 15.14 14.49 3.49
CA ILE A 332 13.75 14.33 3.02
C ILE A 332 13.16 13.01 3.52
N LEU A 333 13.94 11.93 3.52
CA LEU A 333 13.55 10.63 4.06
C LEU A 333 13.23 10.74 5.55
N GLU A 334 14.11 11.36 6.35
CA GLU A 334 13.90 11.56 7.79
C GLU A 334 12.60 12.31 8.09
N VAL A 335 12.29 13.35 7.31
CA VAL A 335 11.03 14.08 7.45
C VAL A 335 9.82 13.18 7.16
N LYS A 336 9.89 12.33 6.13
CA LYS A 336 8.81 11.38 5.82
C LYS A 336 8.62 10.34 6.92
N VAL A 337 9.71 9.75 7.42
CA VAL A 337 9.64 8.77 8.52
C VAL A 337 9.17 9.42 9.81
N LYS A 338 9.55 10.67 10.09
CA LYS A 338 9.00 11.43 11.22
C LYS A 338 7.49 11.62 11.12
N VAL A 339 6.95 11.96 9.95
CA VAL A 339 5.49 12.04 9.74
C VAL A 339 4.81 10.71 10.03
N LEU A 340 5.36 9.60 9.54
CA LEU A 340 4.87 8.26 9.85
C LEU A 340 4.95 7.94 11.35
N ALA A 341 6.00 8.40 12.03
CA ALA A 341 6.21 8.20 13.44
C ALA A 341 5.15 8.98 14.25
N ASP A 342 4.82 10.19 13.84
CA ASP A 342 3.79 11.01 14.49
C ASP A 342 2.37 10.43 14.27
N LEU A 343 2.16 9.66 13.20
CA LEU A 343 0.91 8.94 12.92
C LEU A 343 0.70 7.67 13.77
N ASP A 344 1.77 7.04 14.23
CA ASP A 344 1.72 5.82 15.05
C ASP A 344 2.45 6.06 16.38
N PRO A 345 1.95 6.94 17.28
CA PRO A 345 2.71 7.42 18.42
C PRO A 345 3.20 6.31 19.36
N ASN A 346 2.59 5.13 19.29
CA ASN A 346 2.90 3.97 20.12
C ASN A 346 3.74 2.91 19.40
N GLY A 347 4.13 3.15 18.16
CA GLY A 347 4.96 2.25 17.38
C GLY A 347 6.34 2.10 18.02
N GLN A 348 6.68 0.88 18.49
CA GLN A 348 8.00 0.58 19.04
C GLN A 348 9.13 0.86 18.04
N TRP A 349 8.86 0.67 16.75
CA TRP A 349 9.76 0.97 15.62
C TRP A 349 10.25 2.42 15.60
N ARG A 350 9.49 3.37 16.16
CA ARG A 350 9.85 4.80 16.17
C ARG A 350 11.16 5.06 16.90
N GLY A 351 11.30 4.45 18.08
CA GLY A 351 12.48 4.62 18.93
C GLY A 351 13.73 4.04 18.25
N MET A 352 13.58 2.87 17.62
CA MET A 352 14.67 2.20 16.90
C MET A 352 15.10 3.02 15.67
N LEU A 353 14.15 3.42 14.80
CA LEU A 353 14.47 4.25 13.64
C LEU A 353 15.05 5.62 14.02
N ALA A 354 14.59 6.24 15.10
CA ALA A 354 15.17 7.50 15.58
C ALA A 354 16.63 7.33 16.06
N GLY A 355 16.92 6.21 16.73
CA GLY A 355 18.27 5.83 17.12
C GLY A 355 19.17 5.65 15.90
N TYR A 356 18.78 4.78 14.96
CA TYR A 356 19.55 4.56 13.73
C TYR A 356 19.68 5.84 12.87
N SER A 357 18.67 6.71 12.87
CA SER A 357 18.76 8.02 12.18
C SER A 357 19.87 8.88 12.77
N THR A 358 20.03 8.84 14.09
CA THR A 358 21.10 9.56 14.80
C THR A 358 22.45 8.98 14.42
N ASP A 359 22.59 7.65 14.40
CA ASP A 359 23.84 6.98 14.00
C ASP A 359 24.24 7.34 12.56
N VAL A 360 23.29 7.35 11.62
CA VAL A 360 23.54 7.77 10.24
C VAL A 360 23.98 9.24 10.19
N ASN A 361 23.30 10.13 10.91
CA ASN A 361 23.66 11.56 10.96
C ASN A 361 25.06 11.81 11.53
N ASP A 362 25.45 11.05 12.55
CA ASP A 362 26.79 11.13 13.13
C ASP A 362 27.86 10.72 12.11
N GLN A 363 27.62 9.64 11.34
CA GLN A 363 28.54 9.22 10.28
C GLN A 363 28.53 10.16 9.07
N LEU A 364 27.37 10.75 8.72
CA LEU A 364 27.22 11.70 7.61
C LEU A 364 28.14 12.93 7.74
N SER A 365 28.46 13.34 8.97
CA SER A 365 29.34 14.48 9.23
C SER A 365 30.76 14.33 8.67
N ARG A 366 31.17 13.08 8.36
CA ARG A 366 32.48 12.77 7.77
C ARG A 366 32.51 12.92 6.26
N GLU A 367 31.35 12.98 5.61
CA GLU A 367 31.18 13.08 4.16
C GLU A 367 31.90 11.95 3.37
N THR A 368 32.09 10.79 4.01
CA THR A 368 32.75 9.62 3.43
C THR A 368 31.92 8.35 3.61
N VAL A 369 31.88 7.51 2.58
CA VAL A 369 31.29 6.17 2.63
C VAL A 369 32.34 5.21 3.21
N ASP A 370 32.41 5.15 4.53
CA ASP A 370 33.22 4.17 5.26
C ASP A 370 32.37 3.02 5.82
N THR A 371 33.02 2.00 6.39
CA THR A 371 32.30 0.84 6.96
C THR A 371 31.34 1.23 8.08
N ALA A 372 31.66 2.26 8.87
CA ALA A 372 30.78 2.70 9.95
C ALA A 372 29.51 3.37 9.40
N PHE A 373 29.65 4.19 8.36
CA PHE A 373 28.53 4.78 7.64
C PHE A 373 27.62 3.72 7.00
N ILE A 374 28.22 2.74 6.30
CA ILE A 374 27.48 1.64 5.67
C ILE A 374 26.65 0.89 6.72
N LEU A 375 27.28 0.43 7.81
CA LEU A 375 26.58 -0.32 8.86
C LEU A 375 25.46 0.49 9.52
N ALA A 376 25.66 1.79 9.75
CA ALA A 376 24.62 2.66 10.31
C ALA A 376 23.44 2.81 9.34
N PHE A 377 23.73 3.02 8.05
CA PHE A 377 22.69 3.15 7.03
C PHE A 377 21.92 1.85 6.81
N GLU A 378 22.60 0.71 6.76
CA GLU A 378 21.97 -0.60 6.64
C GLU A 378 21.06 -0.93 7.83
N ALA A 379 21.50 -0.64 9.05
CA ALA A 379 20.66 -0.84 10.24
C ALA A 379 19.36 -0.02 10.16
N TYR A 380 19.44 1.24 9.72
CA TYR A 380 18.26 2.07 9.48
C TYR A 380 17.37 1.49 8.37
N ARG A 381 17.97 1.15 7.22
CA ARG A 381 17.27 0.60 6.05
C ARG A 381 16.50 -0.65 6.42
N ASP A 382 17.15 -1.59 7.08
CA ASP A 382 16.59 -2.91 7.39
C ASP A 382 15.42 -2.80 8.37
N GLU A 383 15.51 -1.93 9.38
CA GLU A 383 14.40 -1.65 10.30
C GLU A 383 13.21 -0.97 9.57
N ALA A 384 13.48 0.01 8.71
CA ALA A 384 12.45 0.69 7.94
C ALA A 384 11.76 -0.27 6.96
N GLN A 385 12.54 -1.14 6.32
CA GLN A 385 12.03 -2.17 5.42
C GLN A 385 11.20 -3.22 6.17
N GLN A 386 11.65 -3.67 7.35
CA GLN A 386 10.87 -4.57 8.20
C GLN A 386 9.53 -3.93 8.57
N ARG A 387 9.50 -2.64 8.90
CA ARG A 387 8.26 -1.94 9.18
C ARG A 387 7.37 -1.85 7.94
N PHE A 388 7.92 -1.56 6.77
CA PHE A 388 7.16 -1.56 5.52
C PHE A 388 6.52 -2.93 5.24
N VAL A 389 7.26 -4.03 5.43
CA VAL A 389 6.74 -5.40 5.29
C VAL A 389 5.55 -5.66 6.24
N GLN A 390 5.62 -5.18 7.49
CA GLN A 390 4.49 -5.32 8.43
C GLN A 390 3.24 -4.58 7.95
N VAL A 391 3.41 -3.36 7.42
CA VAL A 391 2.30 -2.55 6.89
C VAL A 391 1.71 -3.19 5.64
N ASP A 392 2.55 -3.68 4.73
CA ASP A 392 2.11 -4.39 3.52
C ASP A 392 1.33 -5.67 3.84
N LEU A 393 1.82 -6.45 4.83
CA LEU A 393 1.15 -7.66 5.27
C LEU A 393 -0.20 -7.37 5.94
N ALA A 394 -0.27 -6.30 6.75
CA ALA A 394 -1.52 -5.86 7.35
C ALA A 394 -2.56 -5.49 6.27
N LEU A 395 -2.14 -4.70 5.27
CA LEU A 395 -3.01 -4.35 4.13
C LEU A 395 -3.46 -5.60 3.37
N LYS A 396 -2.58 -6.57 3.14
CA LYS A 396 -2.93 -7.85 2.51
C LYS A 396 -4.02 -8.57 3.28
N THR A 397 -3.85 -8.73 4.59
CA THR A 397 -4.82 -9.39 5.45
C THR A 397 -6.17 -8.70 5.38
N GLU A 398 -6.20 -7.37 5.45
CA GLU A 398 -7.46 -6.63 5.35
C GLU A 398 -8.13 -6.79 3.98
N CYS A 399 -7.37 -6.66 2.88
CA CYS A 399 -7.86 -6.92 1.53
C CYS A 399 -8.47 -8.33 1.41
N ALA A 400 -7.79 -9.35 1.94
CA ALA A 400 -8.30 -10.72 1.97
C ALA A 400 -9.60 -10.85 2.78
N SER A 401 -9.71 -10.15 3.91
CA SER A 401 -10.94 -10.12 4.71
C SER A 401 -12.09 -9.49 3.93
N ILE A 402 -11.87 -8.38 3.24
CA ILE A 402 -12.94 -7.69 2.47
C ILE A 402 -13.47 -8.53 1.33
N VAL A 403 -12.63 -9.35 0.70
CA VAL A 403 -13.08 -10.31 -0.34
C VAL A 403 -14.17 -11.23 0.21
N ARG A 404 -14.21 -11.52 1.52
CA ARG A 404 -15.28 -12.34 2.12
C ARG A 404 -16.65 -11.65 2.03
N VAL A 405 -16.70 -10.33 1.94
CA VAL A 405 -17.93 -9.57 1.69
C VAL A 405 -18.45 -9.82 0.28
N SER A 406 -17.60 -10.09 -0.71
CA SER A 406 -18.06 -10.30 -2.09
C SER A 406 -18.86 -11.60 -2.26
N THR A 407 -18.62 -12.63 -1.44
CA THR A 407 -19.32 -13.93 -1.55
C THR A 407 -20.83 -13.83 -1.33
N PRO A 408 -21.35 -13.29 -0.21
CA PRO A 408 -22.79 -13.14 -0.03
C PRO A 408 -23.40 -12.13 -1.02
N LEU A 409 -22.63 -11.17 -1.53
CA LEU A 409 -23.10 -10.24 -2.58
C LEU A 409 -23.29 -10.94 -3.93
N HIS A 410 -22.37 -11.83 -4.33
CA HIS A 410 -22.51 -12.63 -5.54
C HIS A 410 -23.76 -13.51 -5.50
N ARG A 411 -24.11 -14.09 -4.35
CA ARG A 411 -25.36 -14.86 -4.19
C ARG A 411 -26.60 -14.01 -4.47
N ILE A 412 -26.65 -12.78 -3.96
CA ILE A 412 -27.76 -11.86 -4.23
C ILE A 412 -27.86 -11.57 -5.74
N ILE A 413 -26.73 -11.39 -6.44
CA ILE A 413 -26.70 -11.17 -7.88
C ILE A 413 -27.23 -12.40 -8.63
N GLU A 414 -26.76 -13.60 -8.27
CA GLU A 414 -27.18 -14.87 -8.87
C GLU A 414 -28.68 -15.14 -8.68
N ASP A 415 -29.20 -14.92 -7.48
CA ASP A 415 -30.62 -15.13 -7.13
C ASP A 415 -31.57 -14.16 -7.83
N LEU A 416 -31.09 -12.97 -8.21
CA LEU A 416 -31.85 -11.97 -8.97
C LEU A 416 -31.74 -12.16 -10.49
N GLY A 417 -30.63 -12.74 -10.97
CA GLY A 417 -30.41 -13.07 -12.38
C GLY A 417 -31.03 -14.40 -12.84
N SER A 418 -31.48 -15.23 -11.90
CA SER A 418 -32.20 -16.50 -12.10
C SER A 418 -33.68 -16.41 -11.73
#